data_AF-A0A164QM97-F1
#
_entry.id   AF-A0A164QM97-F1
#
_cell.length_a   1.000
_cell.length_b   1.000
_cell.length_c   1.000
_cell.angle_alpha   90.00
_cell.angle_beta   90.00
_cell.angle_gamma   90.00
#
_symmetry.space_group_name_H-M   'P 1'
#
loop_
_entity.id
_entity.type
_entity.pdbx_description
1 polymer ?
#
loop_
_entity_poly.entity_id
_entity_poly.type
_entity_poly.pdbx_seq_one_letter_code
_entity_poly.pdbx_strand_id
1 'polypeptide(L)'
;MYVYIFREEFAMFILLTKSLIGGKEYLMRAHFGLPSVLSEETEGKPPIQVKFEIPYFTTSGIQVRYLKIIEKSGYQALPWVRYITQNGDYQLRTN
;
A
#
# COMPACT_ATOMS: atom_id res chain seq x y z
N MET A 1 11.49 -1.85 11.76
CA MET A 1 10.70 -1.10 12.76
C MET A 1 9.24 -1.19 12.35
N TYR A 2 8.41 -1.78 13.19
CA TYR A 2 6.96 -1.88 13.03
C TYR A 2 6.35 -0.79 13.92
N VAL A 3 5.45 0.02 13.37
CA VAL A 3 4.74 1.04 14.14
C VAL A 3 3.25 0.75 14.05
N TYR A 4 2.60 0.79 15.20
CA TYR A 4 1.19 0.51 15.36
C TYR A 4 0.51 1.77 15.89
N ILE A 5 -0.54 2.22 15.22
CA ILE A 5 -1.26 3.44 15.60
C ILE A 5 -2.74 3.12 15.60
N PHE A 6 -3.39 3.33 16.74
CA PHE A 6 -4.86 3.33 16.82
C PHE A 6 -5.36 4.76 16.60
N ARG A 7 -6.35 4.93 15.71
CA ARG A 7 -7.04 6.20 15.45
C ARG A 7 -8.49 6.08 15.90
N GLU A 8 -8.78 6.61 17.09
CA GLU A 8 -10.11 6.59 17.70
C GLU A 8 -11.17 7.27 16.85
N GLU A 9 -10.85 8.42 16.24
CA GLU A 9 -11.77 9.17 15.37
C GLU A 9 -12.33 8.35 14.19
N PHE A 10 -11.56 7.37 13.72
CA PHE A 10 -11.93 6.52 12.59
C PHE A 10 -12.20 5.08 13.02
N ALA A 11 -12.19 4.79 14.33
CA ALA A 11 -12.25 3.44 14.90
C ALA A 11 -11.34 2.44 14.16
N MET A 12 -10.13 2.88 13.79
CA MET A 12 -9.24 2.12 12.90
C MET A 12 -7.87 1.89 13.52
N PHE A 13 -7.36 0.67 13.34
CA PHE A 13 -5.98 0.33 13.63
C PHE A 13 -5.12 0.37 12.36
N ILE A 14 -3.98 1.07 12.42
CA ILE A 14 -3.04 1.19 11.32
C ILE A 14 -1.77 0.40 11.64
N LEU A 15 -1.49 -0.58 10.78
CA LEU A 15 -0.21 -1.29 10.73
C LEU A 15 0.73 -0.58 9.75
N LEU A 16 1.82 0.00 10.25
CA LEU A 16 2.87 0.58 9.41
C LEU A 16 4.15 -0.26 9.47
N THR A 17 4.49 -0.86 8.34
CA THR A 17 5.77 -1.54 8.13
C THR A 17 6.60 -0.79 7.10
N LYS A 18 7.87 -0.50 7.43
CA LYS A 18 8.79 0.21 6.51
C LYS A 18 9.26 -0.64 5.32
N SER A 19 9.40 -1.94 5.48
CA SER A 19 9.91 -2.83 4.42
C SER A 19 9.36 -4.24 4.61
N LEU A 20 8.78 -4.77 3.53
CA LEU A 20 8.32 -6.14 3.40
C LEU A 20 9.05 -6.75 2.21
N ILE A 21 9.62 -7.94 2.41
CA ILE A 21 10.31 -8.66 1.33
C ILE A 21 9.28 -9.56 0.65
N GLY A 22 9.30 -9.59 -0.68
CA GLY A 22 8.45 -10.47 -1.47
C GLY A 22 8.68 -11.95 -1.13
N GLY A 23 7.63 -12.77 -1.19
CA GLY A 23 7.69 -14.19 -0.88
C GLY A 23 7.84 -14.52 0.61
N LYS A 24 7.64 -13.54 1.50
CA LYS A 24 7.60 -13.76 2.95
C LYS A 24 6.20 -13.55 3.51
N GLU A 25 5.90 -14.29 4.56
CA GLU A 25 4.68 -14.16 5.34
C GLU A 25 4.95 -13.40 6.64
N TYR A 26 4.01 -12.53 7.01
CA TYR A 26 4.08 -11.71 8.21
C TYR A 26 2.76 -11.83 8.97
N LEU A 27 2.84 -11.97 10.30
CA LEU A 27 1.67 -12.11 11.17
C LEU A 27 1.58 -10.92 12.13
N MET A 28 0.37 -10.41 12.31
CA MET A 28 0.03 -9.42 13.33
C MET A 28 -1.10 -9.95 14.20
N ARG A 29 -1.01 -9.75 15.51
CA ARG A 29 -2.07 -10.02 16.47
C ARG A 29 -2.40 -8.75 17.25
N ALA A 30 -3.68 -8.44 17.39
CA ALA A 30 -4.18 -7.32 18.18
C ALA A 30 -5.24 -7.84 19.16
N HIS A 31 -5.26 -7.28 20.36
CA HIS A 31 -6.24 -7.58 21.40
C HIS A 31 -6.90 -6.26 21.82
N PHE A 32 -8.23 -6.25 21.86
CA PHE A 32 -9.02 -5.09 22.26
C PHE A 32 -9.88 -5.46 23.47
N GLY A 33 -9.94 -4.56 24.44
CA GLY A 33 -10.94 -4.62 25.50
C GLY A 33 -12.23 -4.01 25.00
N LEU A 34 -13.32 -4.77 25.03
CA LEU A 34 -14.64 -4.26 24.68
C LEU A 34 -15.34 -3.74 25.95
N PRO A 35 -16.21 -2.72 25.84
CA PRO A 35 -17.10 -2.34 26.92
C PRO A 35 -17.99 -3.52 27.34
N SER A 36 -18.32 -3.59 28.62
CA SER A 36 -19.24 -4.62 29.15
C SER A 36 -20.70 -4.40 28.75
N VAL A 37 -21.03 -3.19 28.30
CA VAL A 37 -22.36 -2.80 27.82
C VAL A 37 -22.37 -2.82 26.30
N LEU A 38 -23.38 -3.46 25.71
CA LEU A 38 -23.56 -3.56 24.27
C LEU A 38 -24.13 -2.24 23.70
N SER A 39 -23.70 -1.87 22.50
CA SER A 39 -24.35 -0.81 21.72
C SER A 39 -25.65 -1.33 21.12
N GLU A 40 -26.67 -0.47 21.04
CA GLU A 40 -27.92 -0.78 20.32
C GLU A 40 -27.75 -0.66 18.80
N GLU A 41 -26.76 0.12 18.36
CA GLU A 41 -26.41 0.29 16.95
C GLU A 41 -25.45 -0.79 16.47
N THR A 42 -25.75 -1.34 15.29
CA THR A 42 -24.84 -2.23 14.56
C THR A 42 -23.86 -1.38 13.77
N GLU A 43 -22.59 -1.39 14.15
CA GLU A 43 -21.54 -0.76 13.35
C GLU A 43 -21.35 -1.52 12.02
N GLY A 44 -21.17 -0.77 10.93
CA GLY A 44 -20.79 -1.35 9.66
C GLY A 44 -19.42 -2.01 9.75
N LYS A 45 -19.19 -3.05 8.94
CA LYS A 45 -17.88 -3.69 8.80
C LYS A 45 -17.13 -3.06 7.61
N PRO A 46 -16.34 -1.99 7.80
CA PRO A 46 -15.56 -1.44 6.71
C PRO A 46 -14.52 -2.46 6.23
N PRO A 47 -14.20 -2.49 4.93
CA PRO A 47 -13.15 -3.36 4.42
C PRO A 47 -11.77 -2.90 4.92
N ILE A 48 -10.86 -3.85 5.04
CA ILE A 48 -9.45 -3.60 5.34
C ILE A 48 -8.79 -3.02 4.10
N GLN A 49 -8.18 -1.85 4.23
CA GLN A 49 -7.42 -1.19 3.17
C GLN A 49 -5.92 -1.43 3.34
N VAL A 50 -5.21 -1.70 2.25
CA VAL A 50 -3.74 -1.84 2.27
C VAL A 50 -3.11 -0.82 1.35
N LYS A 51 -2.17 -0.04 1.90
CA LYS A 51 -1.35 0.90 1.14
C LYS A 51 0.07 0.36 1.00
N PHE A 52 0.59 0.32 -0.21
CA PHE A 52 1.94 -0.18 -0.49
C PHE A 52 2.57 0.49 -1.71
N GLU A 53 3.89 0.45 -1.75
CA GLU A 53 4.70 0.85 -2.88
C GLU A 53 5.79 -0.19 -3.12
N ILE A 54 5.92 -0.66 -4.36
CA ILE A 54 6.95 -1.63 -4.77
C ILE A 54 7.82 -0.95 -5.84
N PRO A 55 9.06 -0.57 -5.50
CA PRO A 55 9.96 0.08 -6.43
C PRO A 55 10.54 -0.95 -7.42
N TYR A 56 10.83 -0.50 -8.64
CA TYR A 56 11.49 -1.27 -9.70
C TYR A 56 10.74 -2.56 -10.12
N PHE A 57 9.45 -2.64 -9.81
CA PHE A 57 8.59 -3.79 -10.14
C PHE A 57 7.37 -3.34 -10.96
N THR A 58 6.97 -4.15 -11.93
CA THR A 58 5.75 -3.93 -12.74
C THR A 58 4.84 -5.16 -12.67
N THR A 59 3.63 -4.96 -12.17
CA THR A 59 2.63 -6.06 -12.12
C THR A 59 2.06 -6.37 -13.50
N SER A 60 1.93 -5.35 -14.37
CA SER A 60 1.41 -5.52 -15.74
C SER A 60 2.43 -6.10 -16.72
N GLY A 61 3.71 -6.20 -16.34
CA GLY A 61 4.79 -6.59 -17.25
C GLY A 61 5.19 -5.53 -18.27
N ILE A 62 4.69 -4.29 -18.16
CA ILE A 62 5.05 -3.21 -19.07
C ILE A 62 6.57 -2.92 -19.02
N GLN A 63 7.16 -2.73 -20.20
CA GLN A 63 8.58 -2.41 -20.36
C GLN A 63 8.76 -1.34 -21.44
N VAL A 64 9.33 -0.21 -21.06
CA VAL A 64 9.75 0.86 -21.98
C VAL A 64 11.00 0.37 -22.73
N ARG A 65 10.88 0.18 -24.04
CA ARG A 65 11.99 -0.32 -24.89
C ARG A 65 12.92 0.78 -25.38
N TYR A 66 12.37 1.94 -25.76
CA TYR A 66 13.14 3.06 -26.26
C TYR A 66 12.45 4.39 -25.97
N LEU A 67 13.25 5.43 -25.76
CA LEU A 67 12.81 6.83 -25.72
C LEU A 67 13.54 7.57 -26.84
N LYS A 68 12.83 7.87 -27.93
CA LYS A 68 13.42 8.58 -29.07
C LYS A 68 13.38 10.08 -28.82
N ILE A 69 14.55 10.70 -28.84
CA ILE A 69 14.71 12.15 -28.65
C ILE A 69 15.20 12.73 -29.99
N ILE A 70 14.48 13.71 -30.53
CA ILE A 70 14.79 14.35 -31.81
C ILE A 70 15.02 15.83 -31.50
N GLU A 71 16.29 16.25 -31.57
CA GLU A 71 16.71 17.61 -31.21
C GLU A 71 17.70 18.13 -32.27
N LYS A 72 17.54 19.38 -32.71
CA LYS A 72 18.31 19.96 -33.83
C LYS A 72 19.66 20.54 -33.38
N SER A 73 19.79 20.88 -32.11
CA SER A 73 21.00 21.48 -31.53
C SER A 73 22.15 20.48 -31.25
N GLY A 74 21.93 19.18 -31.48
CA GLY A 74 22.94 18.14 -31.21
C GLY A 74 23.10 17.78 -29.73
N TYR A 75 22.21 18.28 -28.86
CA TYR A 75 22.20 17.95 -27.45
C TYR A 75 21.98 16.44 -27.21
N GLN A 76 22.87 15.82 -26.44
CA GLN A 76 22.73 14.43 -26.02
C GLN A 76 21.98 14.36 -24.68
N ALA A 77 20.74 13.88 -24.73
CA ALA A 77 19.94 13.64 -23.54
C ALA A 77 20.25 12.27 -22.91
N LEU A 78 20.15 12.21 -21.58
CA LEU A 78 20.28 10.98 -20.79
C LEU A 78 18.88 10.52 -20.35
N PRO A 79 18.25 9.56 -21.03
CA PRO A 79 16.93 9.08 -20.64
C PRO A 79 17.02 8.13 -19.44
N TRP A 80 16.14 8.32 -18.46
CA TRP A 80 16.00 7.43 -17.30
C TRP A 80 14.55 7.01 -17.10
N VAL A 81 14.37 5.77 -16.66
CA VAL A 81 13.06 5.18 -16.37
C VAL A 81 13.11 4.55 -14.98
N ARG A 82 12.06 4.78 -14.19
CA ARG A 82 11.82 4.08 -12.92
C ARG A 82 10.41 3.54 -12.92
N TYR A 83 10.26 2.27 -12.57
CA TYR A 83 8.96 1.65 -12.34
C TYR A 83 8.59 1.72 -10.86
N ILE A 84 7.33 2.02 -10.59
CA ILE A 84 6.76 2.02 -9.25
C ILE A 84 5.39 1.39 -9.37
N THR A 85 5.15 0.33 -8.61
CA THR A 85 3.80 -0.23 -8.44
C THR A 85 3.25 0.28 -7.11
N GLN A 86 2.10 0.95 -7.15
CA GLN A 86 1.37 1.38 -5.95
C GLN A 86 0.01 0.70 -5.90
N ASN A 87 -0.57 0.62 -4.71
CA ASN A 87 -1.94 0.14 -4.55
C ASN A 87 -2.93 1.08 -5.28
N GLY A 88 -3.91 0.49 -5.96
CA GLY A 88 -5.14 1.18 -6.33
C GLY A 88 -6.16 1.11 -5.19
N ASP A 89 -7.40 0.80 -5.53
CA ASP A 89 -8.44 0.46 -4.55
C ASP A 89 -8.26 -0.99 -4.04
N TYR A 90 -7.24 -1.19 -3.20
CA TYR A 90 -6.91 -2.50 -2.64
C TYR A 90 -7.60 -2.71 -1.29
N GLN A 91 -8.74 -3.39 -1.35
CA GLN A 91 -9.64 -3.62 -0.21
C GLN A 91 -9.91 -5.10 0.01
N LEU A 92 -9.94 -5.52 1.28
CA LEU A 92 -10.32 -6.88 1.69
C LEU A 92 -11.55 -6.81 2.59
N ARG A 93 -12.64 -7.49 2.22
CA ARG A 93 -13.84 -7.58 3.07
C ARG A 93 -13.67 -8.66 4.13
N THR A 94 -14.13 -8.37 5.34
CA THR A 94 -14.26 -9.34 6.41
C THR A 94 -15.68 -9.91 6.39
N ASN A 95 -15.81 -11.22 6.67
CA ASN A 95 -17.12 -11.87 6.79
C ASN A 95 -17.77 -11.58 8.16
#